data_AF-A0A925WUY1-F1
#
_entry.id   AF-A0A925WUY1-F1
#
_cell.length_a   1.000
_cell.length_b   1.000
_cell.length_c   1.000
_cell.angle_alpha   90.00
_cell.angle_beta   90.00
_cell.angle_gamma   90.00
#
_symmetry.space_group_name_H-M   'P 1'
#
loop_
_entity.id
_entity.type
_entity.pdbx_description
1 polymer ?
#
loop_
_entity_poly.entity_id
_entity_poly.type
_entity_poly.pdbx_seq_one_letter_code
_entity_poly.pdbx_strand_id
1 'polypeptide(L)'
;MATSSASAAKTPAVAILKNGDPVQVIARDQTTADIKSGLYYGHYGNLHGTILKLYGEEASVLVNRDSLPGEVRERHEAGEKAMRLKWLDGLSEEAKNRMSSREKEFGLNYAILVSAADLKPFDPNVAPAPTPAVPAGKTSAAAKEGAKSIAAIDPLTGESDVAVATETPEAGESGTDSSVKRLSESQLAAAEEAFLAERARSAKKSGA
;
A
#
# COMPACT_ATOMS: atom_id res chain seq x y z
N MET A 1 -45.39 -20.24 16.92
CA MET A 1 -44.20 -21.02 16.53
C MET A 1 -43.77 -20.52 15.17
N ALA A 2 -42.72 -19.70 15.10
CA ALA A 2 -42.15 -19.20 13.86
C ALA A 2 -40.72 -19.73 13.77
N THR A 3 -40.52 -20.74 12.92
CA THR A 3 -39.20 -21.29 12.61
C THR A 3 -38.51 -20.33 11.65
N SER A 4 -37.54 -19.59 12.16
CA SER A 4 -36.65 -18.75 11.37
C SER A 4 -35.76 -19.64 10.51
N SER A 5 -35.97 -19.57 9.19
CA SER A 5 -35.18 -20.27 8.19
C SER A 5 -33.75 -19.73 8.20
N ALA A 6 -32.80 -20.55 8.63
CA ALA A 6 -31.38 -20.27 8.53
C ALA A 6 -31.00 -20.28 7.04
N SER A 7 -30.72 -19.09 6.50
CA SER A 7 -30.14 -18.91 5.18
C SER A 7 -28.75 -19.57 5.16
N ALA A 8 -28.68 -20.76 4.57
CA ALA A 8 -27.44 -21.46 4.31
C ALA A 8 -26.51 -20.53 3.50
N ALA A 9 -25.45 -20.06 4.15
CA ALA A 9 -24.32 -19.44 3.48
C ALA A 9 -23.79 -20.46 2.48
N LYS A 10 -24.04 -20.19 1.20
CA LYS A 10 -23.52 -20.94 0.08
C LYS A 10 -22.00 -20.77 0.12
N THR A 11 -21.28 -21.74 0.71
CA THR A 11 -19.84 -21.87 0.59
C THR A 11 -19.50 -21.76 -0.90
N PRO A 12 -18.82 -20.70 -1.37
CA PRO A 12 -18.38 -20.68 -2.75
C PRO A 12 -17.45 -21.86 -2.91
N ALA A 13 -17.82 -22.73 -3.85
CA ALA A 13 -17.08 -23.92 -4.21
C ALA A 13 -15.60 -23.55 -4.28
N VAL A 14 -14.78 -24.22 -3.48
CA VAL A 14 -13.34 -24.27 -3.68
C VAL A 14 -13.17 -24.95 -5.03
N ALA A 15 -13.24 -24.15 -6.10
CA ALA A 15 -12.71 -24.53 -7.38
C ALA A 15 -11.30 -25.02 -7.09
N ILE A 16 -10.92 -26.15 -7.67
CA ILE A 16 -9.59 -26.73 -7.49
C ILE A 16 -8.61 -25.75 -8.14
N LEU A 17 -8.21 -24.73 -7.37
CA LEU A 17 -7.32 -23.67 -7.77
C LEU A 17 -5.95 -24.30 -7.99
N LYS A 18 -5.32 -23.93 -9.10
CA LYS A 18 -3.99 -24.41 -9.49
C LYS A 18 -3.05 -23.22 -9.66
N ASN A 19 -1.75 -23.49 -9.58
CA ASN A 19 -0.74 -22.50 -9.92
C ASN A 19 -0.95 -22.03 -11.37
N GLY A 20 -0.87 -20.72 -11.59
CA GLY A 20 -1.06 -20.10 -12.90
C GLY A 20 -2.52 -19.78 -13.25
N ASP A 21 -3.49 -20.10 -12.39
CA ASP A 21 -4.89 -19.76 -12.65
C ASP A 21 -5.14 -18.26 -12.41
N PRO A 22 -5.89 -17.58 -13.29
CA PRO A 22 -6.30 -16.20 -13.06
C PRO A 22 -7.41 -16.16 -12.01
N VAL A 23 -7.23 -15.31 -11.01
CA VAL A 23 -8.11 -15.20 -9.85
C VAL A 23 -8.42 -13.75 -9.54
N GLN A 24 -9.55 -13.55 -8.88
CA GLN A 24 -9.94 -12.27 -8.30
C GLN A 24 -10.24 -12.45 -6.81
N VAL A 25 -9.80 -11.51 -6.00
CA VAL A 25 -10.05 -11.47 -4.57
C VAL A 25 -11.47 -10.94 -4.33
N ILE A 26 -12.23 -11.65 -3.49
CA ILE A 26 -13.59 -11.25 -3.11
C ILE A 26 -13.53 -10.02 -2.21
N ALA A 27 -14.35 -9.01 -2.51
CA ALA A 27 -14.55 -7.88 -1.61
C ALA A 27 -15.45 -8.30 -0.45
N ARG A 28 -14.93 -8.26 0.78
CA ARG A 28 -15.65 -8.52 2.03
C ARG A 28 -15.20 -7.55 3.11
N ASP A 29 -15.99 -7.45 4.18
CA ASP A 29 -15.56 -6.71 5.36
C ASP A 29 -14.46 -7.47 6.10
N GLN A 30 -13.49 -6.73 6.64
CA GLN A 30 -12.38 -7.32 7.39
C GLN A 30 -12.90 -7.90 8.71
N THR A 31 -12.70 -9.21 8.92
CA THR A 31 -13.09 -9.87 10.16
C THR A 31 -11.99 -9.78 11.23
N THR A 32 -12.33 -10.01 12.50
CA THR A 32 -11.34 -10.06 13.60
C THR A 32 -10.29 -11.17 13.39
N ALA A 33 -10.64 -12.24 12.68
CA ALA A 33 -9.70 -13.28 12.31
C ALA A 33 -8.67 -12.78 11.28
N ASP A 34 -9.12 -11.98 10.30
CA ASP A 34 -8.26 -11.38 9.28
C ASP A 34 -7.30 -10.35 9.86
N ILE A 35 -7.72 -9.58 10.86
CA ILE A 35 -6.85 -8.62 11.55
C ILE A 35 -5.68 -9.35 12.25
N LYS A 36 -5.94 -10.55 12.78
CA LYS A 36 -4.92 -11.35 13.46
C LYS A 36 -4.02 -12.11 12.48
N SER A 37 -4.58 -12.63 11.40
CA SER A 37 -3.83 -13.41 10.41
C SER A 37 -3.10 -12.52 9.41
N GLY A 38 -3.57 -11.29 9.18
CA GLY A 38 -3.05 -10.40 8.15
C GLY A 38 -3.31 -10.89 6.72
N LEU A 39 -4.19 -11.88 6.54
CA LEU A 39 -4.48 -12.51 5.24
C LEU A 39 -5.42 -11.69 4.37
N TYR A 40 -6.21 -10.80 4.97
CA TYR A 40 -7.14 -9.95 4.25
C TYR A 40 -7.13 -8.52 4.79
N TYR A 41 -7.07 -7.57 3.85
CA TYR A 41 -7.30 -6.16 4.10
C TYR A 41 -8.37 -5.68 3.13
N GLY A 42 -9.20 -4.71 3.54
CA GLY A 42 -10.30 -4.21 2.71
C GLY A 42 -9.86 -3.68 1.34
N HIS A 43 -8.65 -3.14 1.23
CA HIS A 43 -8.09 -2.66 -0.04
C HIS A 43 -7.65 -3.77 -1.00
N TYR A 44 -7.66 -5.04 -0.57
CA TYR A 44 -7.46 -6.19 -1.45
C TYR A 44 -8.73 -6.60 -2.20
N GLY A 45 -9.89 -6.09 -1.79
CA GLY A 45 -11.15 -6.38 -2.47
C GLY A 45 -11.09 -6.01 -3.96
N ASN A 46 -11.59 -6.90 -4.80
CA ASN A 46 -11.67 -6.76 -6.26
C ASN A 46 -10.33 -6.75 -7.02
N LEU A 47 -9.19 -6.91 -6.33
CA LEU A 47 -7.90 -7.11 -7.01
C LEU A 47 -7.94 -8.40 -7.82
N HIS A 48 -7.32 -8.38 -9.00
CA HIS A 48 -7.24 -9.55 -9.87
C HIS A 48 -5.80 -9.79 -10.30
N GLY A 49 -5.48 -11.06 -10.55
CA GLY A 49 -4.10 -11.48 -10.76
C GLY A 49 -4.01 -12.97 -11.07
N THR A 50 -2.81 -13.52 -10.92
CA THR A 50 -2.52 -14.92 -11.19
C THR A 50 -1.92 -15.58 -9.96
N ILE A 51 -2.33 -16.82 -9.67
CA ILE A 51 -1.73 -17.58 -8.57
C ILE A 51 -0.28 -17.91 -8.92
N LEU A 52 0.66 -17.41 -8.12
CA LEU A 52 2.06 -17.77 -8.19
C LEU A 52 2.30 -19.11 -7.49
N LYS A 53 1.84 -19.21 -6.24
CA LYS A 53 2.08 -20.39 -5.40
C LYS A 53 0.94 -20.63 -4.41
N LEU A 54 0.59 -21.91 -4.24
CA LEU A 54 -0.37 -22.37 -3.24
C LEU A 54 0.36 -22.98 -2.05
N TYR A 55 -0.12 -22.66 -0.86
CA TYR A 55 0.38 -23.08 0.45
C TYR A 55 -0.75 -23.76 1.25
N GLY A 56 -1.42 -24.74 0.64
CA GLY A 56 -2.57 -25.42 1.25
C GLY A 56 -3.80 -24.51 1.30
N GLU A 57 -4.04 -23.84 2.43
CA GLU A 57 -5.18 -22.94 2.64
C GLU A 57 -4.89 -21.48 2.24
N GLU A 58 -3.63 -21.15 1.95
CA GLU A 58 -3.18 -19.83 1.54
C GLU A 58 -2.66 -19.84 0.11
N ALA A 59 -2.77 -18.71 -0.57
CA ALA A 59 -2.35 -18.53 -1.95
C ALA A 59 -1.59 -17.22 -2.11
N SER A 60 -0.41 -17.28 -2.73
CA SER A 60 0.32 -16.12 -3.19
C SER A 60 -0.17 -15.74 -4.58
N VAL A 61 -0.77 -14.57 -4.69
CA VAL A 61 -1.34 -14.03 -5.93
C VAL A 61 -0.46 -12.88 -6.41
N LEU A 62 0.02 -12.99 -7.65
CA LEU A 62 0.64 -11.90 -8.37
C LEU A 62 -0.46 -10.99 -8.92
N VAL A 63 -0.59 -9.80 -8.36
CA VAL A 63 -1.65 -8.85 -8.68
C VAL A 63 -1.29 -8.06 -9.94
N ASN A 64 -2.27 -7.86 -10.82
CA ASN A 64 -2.11 -7.01 -11.99
C ASN A 64 -2.07 -5.53 -11.58
N ARG A 65 -1.13 -4.76 -12.13
CA ARG A 65 -0.94 -3.34 -11.82
C ARG A 65 -2.19 -2.49 -12.11
N ASP A 66 -2.97 -2.87 -13.12
CA ASP A 66 -4.22 -2.18 -13.47
C ASP A 66 -5.35 -2.38 -12.45
N SER A 67 -5.25 -3.42 -11.63
CA SER A 67 -6.24 -3.71 -10.58
C SER A 67 -5.98 -2.94 -9.29
N LEU A 68 -4.78 -2.40 -9.11
CA LEU A 68 -4.40 -1.70 -7.88
C LEU A 68 -5.15 -0.36 -7.75
N PRO A 69 -5.61 0.01 -6.53
CA PRO A 69 -6.12 1.34 -6.23
C PRO A 69 -5.09 2.42 -6.59
N GLY A 70 -5.56 3.60 -7.02
CA GLY A 70 -4.70 4.67 -7.52
C GLY A 70 -3.54 5.03 -6.59
N GLU A 71 -3.80 5.18 -5.29
CA GLU A 71 -2.76 5.52 -4.30
C GLU A 71 -1.69 4.42 -4.17
N VAL A 72 -2.13 3.15 -4.10
CA VAL A 72 -1.21 2.00 -3.99
C VAL A 72 -0.39 1.85 -5.27
N ARG A 73 -1.03 2.08 -6.42
CA ARG A 73 -0.38 2.08 -7.73
C ARG A 73 0.69 3.15 -7.81
N GLU A 74 0.40 4.38 -7.41
CA GLU A 74 1.37 5.47 -7.43
C GLU A 74 2.57 5.18 -6.53
N ARG A 75 2.34 4.68 -5.31
CA ARG A 75 3.41 4.26 -4.39
C ARG A 75 4.26 3.14 -4.98
N HIS A 76 3.62 2.16 -5.62
CA HIS A 76 4.30 1.07 -6.29
C HIS A 76 5.17 1.57 -7.46
N GLU A 77 4.65 2.48 -8.29
CA GLU A 77 5.38 3.08 -9.40
C GLU A 77 6.54 3.95 -8.93
N ALA A 78 6.36 4.71 -7.86
CA ALA A 78 7.43 5.49 -7.24
C ALA A 78 8.53 4.56 -6.71
N GLY A 79 8.16 3.47 -6.05
CA GLY A 79 9.10 2.45 -5.59
C GLY A 79 9.85 1.75 -6.72
N GLU A 80 9.15 1.38 -7.78
CA GLU A 80 9.72 0.79 -9.00
C GLU A 80 10.71 1.75 -9.66
N LYS A 81 10.37 3.02 -9.82
CA LYS A 81 11.27 4.06 -10.36
C LYS A 81 12.50 4.26 -9.48
N ALA A 82 12.33 4.34 -8.17
CA ALA A 82 13.44 4.53 -7.24
C ALA A 82 14.41 3.34 -7.25
N MET A 83 13.88 2.10 -7.22
CA MET A 83 14.71 0.89 -7.34
C MET A 83 15.36 0.78 -8.71
N ARG A 84 14.64 1.08 -9.80
CA ARG A 84 15.19 1.10 -11.15
C ARG A 84 16.34 2.10 -11.27
N LEU A 85 16.18 3.31 -10.73
CA LEU A 85 17.22 4.33 -10.73
C LEU A 85 18.45 3.86 -9.94
N LYS A 86 18.25 3.37 -8.71
CA LYS A 86 19.33 2.84 -7.86
C LYS A 86 20.05 1.66 -8.51
N TRP A 87 19.30 0.77 -9.16
CA TRP A 87 19.83 -0.39 -9.85
C TRP A 87 20.64 0.02 -11.09
N LEU A 88 20.11 0.93 -11.91
CA LEU A 88 20.83 1.45 -13.07
C LEU A 88 22.08 2.24 -12.63
N ASP A 89 21.99 3.09 -11.61
CA ASP A 89 23.13 3.86 -11.10
C ASP A 89 24.26 2.95 -10.58
N GLY A 90 23.92 1.80 -9.98
CA GLY A 90 24.88 0.78 -9.56
C GLY A 90 25.55 0.00 -10.69
N LEU A 91 25.11 0.15 -11.94
CA LEU A 91 25.71 -0.51 -13.11
C LEU A 91 26.70 0.42 -13.82
N SER A 92 27.84 -0.15 -14.26
CA SER A 92 28.78 0.54 -15.13
C SER A 92 28.17 0.82 -16.51
N GLU A 93 28.67 1.83 -17.22
CA GLU A 93 28.20 2.19 -18.56
C GLU A 93 28.35 1.03 -19.57
N GLU A 94 29.38 0.20 -19.44
CA GLU A 94 29.55 -1.02 -20.25
C GLU A 94 28.46 -2.07 -19.96
N ALA A 95 28.09 -2.25 -18.68
CA ALA A 95 27.03 -3.17 -18.29
C ALA A 95 25.65 -2.69 -18.78
N LYS A 96 25.38 -1.38 -18.64
CA LYS A 96 24.16 -0.75 -19.17
C LYS A 96 24.06 -0.89 -20.70
N ASN A 97 25.15 -0.72 -21.42
CA ASN A 97 25.12 -0.81 -22.89
C ASN A 97 24.98 -2.24 -23.40
N ARG A 98 25.46 -3.23 -22.63
CA ARG A 98 25.33 -4.66 -22.96
C ARG A 98 23.91 -5.20 -22.75
N MET A 99 23.11 -4.58 -21.89
CA MET A 99 21.73 -5.01 -21.61
C MET A 99 20.75 -4.50 -22.68
N SER A 100 19.86 -5.39 -23.10
CA SER A 100 18.75 -5.06 -23.99
C SER A 100 17.71 -4.17 -23.30
N SER A 101 16.88 -3.45 -24.06
CA SER A 101 15.82 -2.60 -23.50
C SER A 101 14.85 -3.38 -22.60
N ARG A 102 14.59 -4.65 -22.93
CA ARG A 102 13.77 -5.55 -22.12
C ARG A 102 14.41 -5.91 -20.79
N GLU A 103 15.72 -6.08 -20.75
CA GLU A 103 16.42 -6.35 -19.49
C GLU A 103 16.57 -5.08 -18.65
N LYS A 104 16.56 -3.89 -19.28
CA LYS A 104 16.51 -2.59 -18.60
C LYS A 104 15.12 -2.29 -18.02
N GLU A 105 14.08 -2.98 -18.46
CA GLU A 105 12.74 -2.90 -17.87
C GLU A 105 12.74 -3.63 -16.52
N PHE A 106 13.00 -2.85 -15.49
CA PHE A 106 12.80 -3.27 -14.11
C PHE A 106 11.33 -3.09 -13.76
N GLY A 107 10.61 -4.21 -13.60
CA GLY A 107 9.22 -4.23 -13.13
C GLY A 107 9.14 -4.80 -11.72
N LEU A 108 8.47 -4.09 -10.82
CA LEU A 108 8.23 -4.62 -9.48
C LEU A 108 6.95 -5.46 -9.50
N ASN A 109 7.03 -6.65 -8.93
CA ASN A 109 5.90 -7.56 -8.82
C ASN A 109 5.18 -7.30 -7.50
N TYR A 110 3.89 -7.00 -7.56
CA TYR A 110 3.05 -6.89 -6.37
C TYR A 110 2.40 -8.24 -6.07
N ALA A 111 3.01 -9.01 -5.18
CA ALA A 111 2.49 -10.30 -4.73
C ALA A 111 1.85 -10.15 -3.34
N ILE A 112 0.62 -10.64 -3.19
CA ILE A 112 -0.11 -10.68 -1.92
C ILE A 112 -0.33 -12.13 -1.49
N LEU A 113 -0.36 -12.36 -0.18
CA LEU A 113 -0.77 -13.64 0.40
C LEU A 113 -2.21 -13.49 0.89
N VAL A 114 -3.10 -14.36 0.40
CA VAL A 114 -4.53 -14.35 0.72
C VAL A 114 -5.01 -15.76 0.98
N SER A 115 -6.13 -15.90 1.72
CA SER A 115 -6.75 -17.20 1.91
C SER A 115 -7.37 -17.71 0.61
N ALA A 116 -7.24 -19.02 0.34
CA ALA A 116 -7.85 -19.67 -0.81
C ALA A 116 -9.39 -19.60 -0.78
N ALA A 117 -9.99 -19.41 0.40
CA ALA A 117 -11.44 -19.23 0.55
C ALA A 117 -11.95 -17.90 -0.03
N ASP A 118 -11.07 -16.91 -0.15
CA ASP A 118 -11.40 -15.55 -0.63
C ASP A 118 -11.09 -15.34 -2.11
N LEU A 119 -10.68 -16.40 -2.80
CA LEU A 119 -10.39 -16.38 -4.23
C LEU A 119 -11.58 -16.88 -5.02
N LYS A 120 -11.94 -16.12 -6.05
CA LYS A 120 -12.82 -16.58 -7.12
C LYS A 120 -12.01 -16.70 -8.43
N PRO A 121 -12.25 -17.74 -9.24
CA PRO A 121 -11.68 -17.81 -10.58
C PRO A 121 -12.14 -16.60 -11.38
N PHE A 122 -11.21 -15.97 -12.08
CA PHE A 122 -11.45 -14.80 -12.90
C PHE A 122 -11.02 -15.13 -14.32
N ASP A 123 -11.97 -15.28 -15.24
CA ASP A 123 -11.63 -15.45 -16.65
C ASP A 123 -11.38 -14.07 -17.28
N PRO A 124 -10.12 -13.68 -17.59
CA PRO A 124 -9.85 -12.39 -18.23
C PRO A 124 -10.38 -12.33 -19.67
N ASN A 125 -10.77 -13.47 -20.24
CA ASN A 125 -11.29 -13.60 -21.60
C ASN A 125 -12.83 -13.66 -21.66
N VAL A 126 -13.52 -13.70 -20.51
CA VAL A 126 -14.97 -13.56 -20.47
C VAL A 126 -15.24 -12.08 -20.25
N ALA A 127 -15.56 -11.38 -21.35
CA ALA A 127 -16.10 -10.03 -21.30
C ALA A 127 -17.20 -9.98 -20.23
N PRO A 128 -17.27 -8.90 -19.40
CA PRO A 128 -18.29 -8.78 -18.38
C PRO A 128 -19.65 -9.02 -19.04
N ALA A 129 -20.39 -10.01 -18.51
CA ALA A 129 -21.74 -10.30 -18.99
C ALA A 129 -22.52 -8.98 -19.05
N PRO A 130 -23.22 -8.70 -20.17
CA PRO A 130 -23.95 -7.45 -20.31
C PRO A 130 -24.93 -7.34 -19.15
N THR A 131 -24.77 -6.31 -18.34
CA THR A 131 -25.81 -5.83 -17.42
C THR A 131 -27.13 -5.79 -18.19
N PRO A 132 -28.22 -6.40 -17.70
CA PRO A 132 -29.51 -6.29 -18.37
C PRO A 132 -29.90 -4.81 -18.44
N ALA A 133 -29.98 -4.33 -19.68
CA ALA A 133 -30.36 -2.98 -20.01
C ALA A 133 -31.71 -2.64 -19.37
N VAL A 134 -31.71 -1.63 -18.50
CA VAL A 134 -32.92 -0.90 -18.14
C VAL A 134 -33.41 -0.22 -19.43
N PRO A 135 -34.66 -0.45 -19.89
CA PRO A 135 -35.14 0.16 -21.13
C PRO A 135 -35.42 1.65 -20.90
N ALA A 136 -34.46 2.50 -21.26
CA ALA A 136 -34.66 3.94 -21.36
C ALA A 136 -35.47 4.25 -22.63
N GLY A 137 -36.73 4.66 -22.40
CA GLY A 137 -37.64 5.11 -23.43
C GLY A 137 -37.12 6.34 -24.18
N LYS A 138 -37.37 6.34 -25.49
CA LYS A 138 -37.26 7.47 -26.41
C LYS A 138 -38.00 8.71 -25.89
N THR A 139 -37.41 9.90 -26.07
CA THR A 139 -38.06 11.00 -26.80
C THR A 139 -37.06 12.08 -27.25
N SER A 140 -37.19 12.44 -28.53
CA SER A 140 -36.82 13.66 -29.30
C SER A 140 -35.82 14.67 -28.71
N ALA A 141 -34.73 15.00 -29.39
CA ALA A 141 -34.58 15.77 -30.65
C ALA A 141 -34.51 17.31 -30.46
N ALA A 142 -33.36 17.83 -30.89
CA ALA A 142 -33.07 19.15 -31.48
C ALA A 142 -33.12 20.43 -30.61
N ALA A 143 -31.95 21.09 -30.48
CA ALA A 143 -31.78 22.50 -30.87
C ALA A 143 -30.29 22.90 -30.91
N LYS A 144 -29.98 23.75 -31.90
CA LYS A 144 -28.70 24.30 -32.34
C LYS A 144 -28.25 25.52 -31.53
N GLU A 145 -26.95 25.80 -31.68
CA GLU A 145 -26.26 27.12 -31.78
C GLU A 145 -26.26 28.09 -30.59
N GLY A 146 -25.05 28.61 -30.30
CA GLY A 146 -24.91 29.85 -29.51
C GLY A 146 -23.52 30.05 -28.93
N ALA A 147 -22.57 30.50 -29.76
CA ALA A 147 -21.31 31.08 -29.30
C ALA A 147 -21.52 32.50 -28.77
N LYS A 148 -20.98 32.84 -27.58
CA LYS A 148 -20.24 34.09 -27.31
C LYS A 148 -19.71 34.20 -25.86
N SER A 149 -18.39 34.36 -25.81
CA SER A 149 -17.53 35.14 -24.89
C SER A 149 -18.14 36.01 -23.78
N ILE A 150 -17.55 35.89 -22.58
CA ILE A 150 -17.16 36.96 -21.64
C ILE A 150 -16.09 36.33 -20.71
N ALA A 151 -14.80 36.63 -20.87
CA ALA A 151 -14.06 37.81 -20.42
C ALA A 151 -13.80 37.84 -18.90
N ALA A 152 -12.51 37.71 -18.58
CA ALA A 152 -11.76 38.38 -17.52
C ALA A 152 -12.15 38.14 -16.05
N ILE A 153 -11.27 37.41 -15.35
CA ILE A 153 -10.91 37.74 -13.96
C ILE A 153 -9.39 37.65 -13.82
N ASP A 154 -8.79 38.78 -13.48
CA ASP A 154 -7.37 39.02 -13.32
C ASP A 154 -6.72 38.17 -12.21
N PRO A 155 -5.42 37.83 -12.36
CA PRO A 155 -4.61 37.20 -11.33
C PRO A 155 -4.13 38.25 -10.31
N LEU A 156 -4.63 38.17 -9.07
CA LEU A 156 -4.06 38.96 -7.98
C LEU A 156 -2.66 38.45 -7.63
N THR A 157 -1.68 39.21 -8.12
CA THR A 157 -0.34 39.35 -7.55
C THR A 157 -0.49 39.96 -6.16
N GLY A 158 0.18 39.36 -5.18
CA GLY A 158 0.15 39.81 -3.79
C GLY A 158 1.33 39.22 -3.04
N GLU A 159 2.53 39.70 -3.38
CA GLU A 159 3.70 39.65 -2.50
C GLU A 159 3.39 40.51 -1.28
N SER A 160 3.53 39.95 -0.07
CA SER A 160 3.78 40.71 1.18
C SER A 160 4.22 39.76 2.31
N ASP A 161 5.36 40.11 2.89
CA ASP A 161 5.81 39.83 4.26
C ASP A 161 6.13 38.39 4.70
N VAL A 162 7.39 38.03 4.51
CA VAL A 162 8.13 37.14 5.42
C VAL A 162 8.53 37.97 6.65
N ALA A 163 7.67 37.94 7.67
CA ALA A 163 7.99 38.47 9.01
C ALA A 163 7.95 37.34 10.04
N VAL A 164 9.15 37.00 10.53
CA VAL A 164 9.50 36.71 11.94
C VAL A 164 8.39 36.11 12.83
N ALA A 165 8.60 34.87 13.29
CA ALA A 165 8.28 34.47 14.67
C ALA A 165 8.98 33.16 15.02
N THR A 166 10.09 33.28 15.75
CA THR A 166 10.72 32.22 16.51
C THR A 166 9.95 32.07 17.82
N GLU A 167 8.98 31.17 17.92
CA GLU A 167 8.35 30.86 19.22
C GLU A 167 8.01 29.38 19.37
N THR A 168 8.66 28.80 20.38
CA THR A 168 8.26 27.62 21.15
C THR A 168 6.92 27.88 21.84
N PRO A 169 6.00 26.91 21.85
CA PRO A 169 5.41 26.46 23.13
C PRO A 169 5.28 24.93 23.17
N GLU A 170 5.76 24.28 24.23
CA GLU A 170 4.99 23.87 25.42
C GLU A 170 3.87 22.82 25.18
N ALA A 171 4.19 21.63 25.69
CA ALA A 171 3.35 20.77 26.52
C ALA A 171 1.87 20.53 26.10
N GLY A 172 1.64 19.35 25.51
CA GLY A 172 0.38 18.63 25.60
C GLY A 172 0.63 17.21 26.11
N GLU A 173 0.26 16.94 27.36
CA GLU A 173 0.19 15.61 27.94
C GLU A 173 -0.95 14.79 27.34
N SER A 174 -0.67 13.51 27.03
CA SER A 174 -1.64 12.41 27.19
C SER A 174 -0.89 11.09 27.24
N GLY A 175 -0.96 10.41 28.40
CA GLY A 175 -0.54 9.01 28.60
C GLY A 175 -1.34 8.04 27.72
N THR A 176 -1.05 6.75 27.62
CA THR A 176 -0.35 5.70 28.40
C THR A 176 -0.05 4.59 27.37
N ASP A 177 0.99 3.76 27.37
CA ASP A 177 1.41 2.79 28.37
C ASP A 177 2.62 2.01 27.79
N SER A 178 3.54 1.55 28.65
CA SER A 178 4.68 0.66 28.35
C SER A 178 5.77 1.18 27.39
N SER A 179 6.68 2.02 27.90
CA SER A 179 7.95 2.28 27.21
C SER A 179 9.06 2.56 28.20
N VAL A 180 10.18 1.87 27.99
CA VAL A 180 11.47 2.00 28.64
C VAL A 180 11.72 3.46 29.05
N LYS A 181 11.92 3.72 30.35
CA LYS A 181 12.33 5.03 30.87
C LYS A 181 13.56 5.48 30.11
N ARG A 182 13.41 6.40 29.14
CA ARG A 182 14.53 7.09 28.52
C ARG A 182 15.23 7.86 29.63
N LEU A 183 16.43 7.42 30.01
CA LEU A 183 17.29 8.15 30.93
C LEU A 183 17.48 9.56 30.37
N SER A 184 17.33 10.58 31.21
CA SER A 184 17.57 11.96 30.78
C SER A 184 19.04 12.15 30.42
N GLU A 185 19.37 13.15 29.60
CA GLU A 185 20.77 13.44 29.23
C GLU A 185 21.67 13.62 30.46
N SER A 186 21.14 14.21 31.54
CA SER A 186 21.86 14.33 32.81
C SER A 186 22.19 12.97 33.46
N GLN A 187 21.32 11.97 33.31
CA GLN A 187 21.51 10.63 33.87
C GLN A 187 22.49 9.82 33.04
N LEU A 188 22.51 10.03 31.72
CA LEU A 188 23.51 9.45 30.82
C LEU A 188 24.90 10.03 31.06
N ALA A 189 25.01 11.36 31.23
CA ALA A 189 26.27 12.03 31.53
C ALA A 189 26.86 11.59 32.89
N ALA A 190 26.02 11.48 33.93
CA ALA A 190 26.45 11.00 35.24
C ALA A 190 26.92 9.53 35.20
N ALA A 191 26.26 8.69 34.39
CA ALA A 191 26.66 7.29 34.22
C ALA A 191 28.00 7.17 33.46
N GLU A 192 28.24 8.01 32.45
CA GLU A 192 29.48 8.02 31.68
C GLU A 192 30.68 8.51 32.52
N GLU A 193 30.49 9.56 33.33
CA GLU A 193 31.52 10.05 34.25
C GLU A 193 31.90 9.01 35.31
N ALA A 194 30.92 8.31 35.87
CA ALA A 194 31.15 7.23 36.83
C ALA A 194 31.96 6.08 36.21
N PHE A 195 31.65 5.71 34.96
CA PHE A 195 32.35 4.66 34.24
C PHE A 195 33.81 5.02 33.95
N LEU A 196 34.08 6.27 33.55
CA LEU A 196 35.44 6.76 33.31
C LEU A 196 36.27 6.81 34.61
N ALA A 197 35.66 7.23 35.71
CA ALA A 197 36.32 7.25 37.01
C ALA A 197 36.69 5.84 37.49
N GLU A 198 35.81 4.85 37.29
CA GLU A 198 36.08 3.46 37.65
C GLU A 198 37.16 2.83 36.75
N ARG A 199 37.15 3.12 35.45
CA ARG A 199 38.20 2.68 34.53
C ARG A 199 39.57 3.28 34.88
N ALA A 200 39.62 4.56 35.25
CA ALA A 200 40.86 5.22 35.68
C ALA A 200 41.39 4.61 36.99
N ARG A 201 40.51 4.26 37.94
CA ARG A 201 40.90 3.56 39.18
C ARG A 201 41.40 2.15 38.91
N SER A 202 40.76 1.42 38.00
CA SER A 202 41.17 0.08 37.61
C SER A 202 42.53 0.09 36.91
N ALA A 203 42.76 1.04 35.99
CA ALA A 203 44.05 1.22 35.33
C ALA A 203 45.19 1.59 36.31
N LYS A 204 44.89 2.34 37.37
CA LYS A 204 45.86 2.67 38.42
C LYS A 204 46.14 1.50 39.37
N LYS A 205 45.20 0.56 39.49
CA LYS A 205 45.34 -0.65 40.33
C LYS A 205 46.05 -1.81 39.60
N SER A 206 46.02 -1.83 38.26
CA SER A 206 46.71 -2.84 37.44
C SER A 206 48.16 -2.48 37.08
N GLY A 207 48.67 -1.33 37.53
CA GLY A 207 50.02 -0.83 37.26
C GLY A 207 50.94 -0.80 38.47
N ALA A 208 50.59 -1.51 39.55
CA ALA A 208 51.42 -1.68 40.75
C ALA A 208 51.73 -3.17 40.98
#